data_AF-A0A821L641-F1
#
_entry.id   AF-A0A821L641-F1
#
_cell.length_a   1.000
_cell.length_b   1.000
_cell.length_c   1.000
_cell.angle_alpha   90.00
_cell.angle_beta   90.00
_cell.angle_gamma   90.00
#
_symmetry.space_group_name_H-M   'P 1'
#
loop_
_entity.id
_entity.type
_entity.pdbx_description
1 polymer ?
#
loop_
_entity_poly.entity_id
_entity_poly.type
_entity_poly.pdbx_seq_one_letter_code
_entity_poly.pdbx_strand_id
1 'polypeptide(L)'
;MPAAFCAYIKDWQDRENLKRALFYISRQHNFPQRAACLTILSIFGELTIELCEMFIEALHDDPHVQNTCYKCLTRIKSIKDEKVVLNMLFSYLKSKSMNVRYVTAKILLHLSKSSLIPSNQVETILNNLMLDSSSNESLWLIKDQDNVQTE
;
A
#
# COMPACT_ATOMS: atom_id res chain seq x y z
N MET A 1 -5.12 1.88 28.41
CA MET A 1 -5.64 1.25 27.17
C MET A 1 -6.68 2.20 26.58
N PRO A 2 -6.54 2.67 25.34
CA PRO A 2 -7.42 3.71 24.79
C PRO A 2 -8.87 3.21 24.70
N ALA A 3 -9.85 4.03 25.12
CA ALA A 3 -11.26 3.66 25.18
C ALA A 3 -11.82 3.12 23.84
N ALA A 4 -11.31 3.62 22.71
CA ALA A 4 -11.69 3.16 21.37
C ALA A 4 -11.31 1.68 21.13
N PHE A 5 -10.14 1.26 21.58
CA PHE A 5 -9.69 -0.13 21.44
C PHE A 5 -10.57 -1.09 22.26
N CYS A 6 -10.91 -0.70 23.49
CA CYS A 6 -11.81 -1.48 24.35
C CYS A 6 -13.22 -1.59 23.77
N ALA A 7 -13.70 -0.59 23.03
CA ALA A 7 -14.98 -0.65 22.33
C ALA A 7 -14.94 -1.67 21.19
N TYR A 8 -13.89 -1.70 20.37
CA TYR A 8 -13.79 -2.65 19.26
C TYR A 8 -13.64 -4.11 19.71
N ILE A 9 -12.92 -4.37 20.81
CA ILE A 9 -12.78 -5.73 21.35
C ILE A 9 -14.09 -6.27 21.93
N LYS A 10 -14.97 -5.43 22.45
CA LYS A 10 -16.25 -5.90 23.01
C LYS A 10 -17.18 -6.49 21.94
N ASP A 11 -17.08 -5.99 20.71
CA ASP A 11 -17.90 -6.42 19.57
C ASP A 11 -17.05 -7.04 18.44
N TRP A 12 -15.95 -7.73 18.77
CA TRP A 12 -15.02 -8.30 17.78
C TRP A 12 -15.63 -9.35 16.84
N GLN A 13 -16.84 -9.84 17.16
CA GLN A 13 -17.63 -10.69 16.27
C GLN A 13 -18.16 -9.92 15.04
N ASP A 14 -18.27 -8.59 15.15
CA ASP A 14 -18.50 -7.71 14.01
C ASP A 14 -17.21 -7.57 13.19
N ARG A 15 -17.28 -7.98 11.92
CA ARG A 15 -16.16 -8.02 10.99
C ARG A 15 -15.51 -6.65 10.79
N GLU A 16 -16.29 -5.57 10.74
CA GLU A 16 -15.77 -4.23 10.50
C GLU A 16 -15.12 -3.63 11.76
N ASN A 17 -15.68 -3.91 12.93
CA ASN A 17 -15.05 -3.53 14.20
C ASN A 17 -13.74 -4.28 14.43
N LEU A 18 -13.66 -5.57 14.06
CA LEU A 18 -12.41 -6.33 14.09
C LEU A 18 -11.36 -5.72 13.14
N LYS A 19 -11.73 -5.37 11.90
CA LYS A 19 -10.80 -4.69 10.97
C LYS A 19 -10.28 -3.38 11.56
N ARG A 20 -11.15 -2.55 12.13
CA ARG A 20 -10.78 -1.28 12.78
C ARG A 20 -9.87 -1.49 13.99
N ALA A 21 -10.13 -2.51 14.81
CA ALA A 21 -9.27 -2.86 15.95
C ALA A 21 -7.86 -3.23 15.48
N LEU A 22 -7.76 -4.10 14.47
CA LEU A 22 -6.48 -4.57 13.92
C LEU A 22 -5.67 -3.42 13.32
N PHE A 23 -6.32 -2.51 12.59
CA PHE A 23 -5.66 -1.30 12.10
C PHE A 23 -5.18 -0.40 13.24
N TYR A 24 -6.00 -0.19 14.27
CA TYR A 24 -5.59 0.61 15.42
C TYR A 24 -4.37 0.00 16.12
N ILE A 25 -4.38 -1.32 16.35
CA ILE A 25 -3.24 -2.05 16.94
C ILE A 25 -2.00 -1.90 16.06
N SER A 26 -2.12 -2.07 14.74
CA SER A 26 -0.94 -2.06 13.87
C SER A 26 -0.16 -0.74 13.93
N ARG A 27 -0.80 0.38 14.28
CA ARG A 27 -0.16 1.70 14.40
C ARG A 27 0.52 1.96 15.75
N GLN A 28 0.16 1.23 16.81
CA GLN A 28 0.62 1.49 18.18
C GLN A 28 1.79 0.60 18.62
N HIS A 29 2.15 -0.37 17.79
CA HIS A 29 2.86 -1.56 18.22
C HIS A 29 4.11 -1.86 17.37
N ASN A 30 4.95 -2.79 17.83
CA ASN A 30 6.25 -3.10 17.21
C ASN A 30 6.09 -3.89 15.89
N PHE A 31 7.20 -4.03 15.14
CA PHE A 31 7.21 -4.65 13.81
C PHE A 31 6.48 -6.01 13.71
N PRO A 32 6.70 -6.99 14.64
CA PRO A 32 5.96 -8.26 14.61
C PRO A 32 4.44 -8.12 14.73
N GLN A 33 3.98 -7.20 15.57
CA GLN A 33 2.55 -6.97 15.80
C GLN A 33 1.89 -6.33 14.58
N ARG A 34 2.58 -5.40 13.89
CA ARG A 34 2.11 -4.83 12.61
C ARG A 34 1.96 -5.92 11.55
N ALA A 35 2.96 -6.80 11.41
CA ALA A 35 2.93 -7.92 10.47
C ALA A 35 1.80 -8.92 10.75
N ALA A 36 1.52 -9.21 12.02
CA ALA A 36 0.40 -10.08 12.42
C ALA A 36 -0.95 -9.45 12.07
N CYS A 37 -1.15 -8.16 12.38
CA CYS A 37 -2.38 -7.44 12.04
C CYS A 37 -2.60 -7.42 10.52
N LEU A 38 -1.55 -7.12 9.76
CA LEU A 38 -1.59 -7.11 8.31
C LEU A 38 -1.92 -8.49 7.73
N THR A 39 -1.34 -9.55 8.30
CA THR A 39 -1.66 -10.94 7.93
C THR A 39 -3.13 -11.23 8.14
N ILE A 40 -3.70 -10.91 9.31
CA ILE A 40 -5.11 -11.17 9.61
C ILE A 40 -6.02 -10.33 8.70
N LEU A 41 -5.73 -9.04 8.53
CA LEU A 41 -6.51 -8.15 7.66
C LEU A 41 -6.56 -8.65 6.21
N SER A 42 -5.43 -9.16 5.70
CA SER A 42 -5.36 -9.69 4.34
C SER A 42 -6.24 -10.93 4.09
N ILE A 43 -6.62 -11.68 5.14
CA ILE A 43 -7.52 -12.84 5.01
C ILE A 43 -8.90 -12.40 4.56
N PHE A 44 -9.32 -11.19 4.89
CA PHE A 44 -10.60 -10.66 4.43
C PHE A 44 -10.64 -10.41 2.92
N GLY A 45 -9.47 -10.37 2.25
CA GLY A 45 -9.35 -10.30 0.79
C GLY A 45 -9.83 -9.00 0.16
N GLU A 46 -10.11 -7.98 0.97
CA GLU A 46 -10.65 -6.70 0.55
C GLU A 46 -9.61 -5.61 0.83
N LEU A 47 -9.23 -4.85 -0.20
CA LEU A 47 -8.34 -3.71 -0.06
C LEU A 47 -9.12 -2.49 0.41
N THR A 48 -8.84 -2.04 1.63
CA THR A 48 -9.36 -0.78 2.19
C THR A 48 -8.27 0.29 2.24
N ILE A 49 -8.67 1.53 2.51
CA ILE A 49 -7.74 2.66 2.75
C ILE A 49 -6.74 2.30 3.84
N GLU A 50 -7.24 1.80 4.96
CA GLU A 50 -6.43 1.42 6.12
C GLU A 50 -5.38 0.36 5.76
N LEU A 51 -5.77 -0.64 4.95
CA LEU A 51 -4.84 -1.69 4.53
C LEU A 51 -3.80 -1.16 3.54
N CYS A 52 -4.15 -0.23 2.65
CA CYS A 52 -3.19 0.47 1.81
C CYS A 52 -2.18 1.28 2.63
N GLU A 53 -2.66 2.04 3.61
CA GLU A 53 -1.80 2.81 4.53
C GLU A 53 -0.84 1.88 5.26
N MET A 54 -1.31 0.73 5.75
CA MET A 54 -0.43 -0.27 6.38
C MET A 54 0.61 -0.84 5.43
N PHE A 55 0.26 -1.14 4.18
CA PHE A 55 1.25 -1.57 3.17
C PHE A 55 2.32 -0.51 2.92
N ILE A 56 1.94 0.77 2.95
CA ILE A 56 2.85 1.88 2.77
C ILE A 56 3.71 2.09 4.02
N GLU A 57 3.13 2.08 5.22
CA GLU A 57 3.88 2.23 6.47
C GLU A 57 4.93 1.12 6.63
N ALA A 58 4.63 -0.11 6.18
CA ALA A 58 5.54 -1.24 6.24
C ALA A 58 6.82 -1.08 5.41
N LEU A 59 6.91 -0.06 4.55
CA LEU A 59 8.16 0.35 3.89
C LEU A 59 9.28 0.71 4.87
N HIS A 60 8.90 1.17 6.06
CA HIS A 60 9.83 1.60 7.10
C HIS A 60 10.17 0.46 8.08
N ASP A 61 9.53 -0.70 7.90
CA ASP A 61 9.77 -1.88 8.73
C ASP A 61 10.92 -2.73 8.17
N ASP A 62 11.35 -3.73 8.94
CA ASP A 62 12.42 -4.64 8.54
C ASP A 62 12.05 -5.48 7.29
N PRO A 63 13.04 -6.04 6.56
CA PRO A 63 12.80 -6.79 5.33
C PRO A 63 11.82 -7.97 5.46
N HIS A 64 11.66 -8.56 6.66
CA HIS A 64 10.71 -9.64 6.87
C HIS A 64 9.27 -9.15 6.83
N VAL A 65 9.00 -7.98 7.43
CA VAL A 65 7.67 -7.36 7.39
C VAL A 65 7.34 -6.86 5.99
N GLN A 66 8.31 -6.30 5.27
CA GLN A 66 8.15 -5.92 3.86
C GLN A 66 7.74 -7.14 3.00
N ASN A 67 8.42 -8.28 3.16
CA ASN A 67 8.08 -9.52 2.47
C ASN A 67 6.68 -10.04 2.85
N THR A 68 6.31 -9.93 4.13
CA THR A 68 4.97 -10.29 4.59
C THR A 68 3.90 -9.42 3.95
N CYS A 69 4.17 -8.12 3.77
CA CYS A 69 3.30 -7.20 3.06
C CYS A 69 3.04 -7.64 1.62
N TYR A 70 4.09 -7.97 0.87
CA TYR A 70 3.91 -8.47 -0.49
C TYR A 70 3.11 -9.78 -0.56
N LYS A 71 3.33 -10.71 0.39
CA LYS A 71 2.54 -11.94 0.48
C LYS A 71 1.08 -11.69 0.84
N CYS A 72 0.80 -10.64 1.60
CA CYS A 72 -0.57 -10.27 1.97
C CYS A 72 -1.29 -9.58 0.81
N LEU A 73 -0.56 -8.80 0.01
CA LEU A 73 -1.10 -8.19 -1.20
C LEU A 73 -1.66 -9.23 -2.17
N THR A 74 -1.02 -10.41 -2.30
CA THR A 74 -1.53 -11.48 -3.19
C THR A 74 -2.86 -12.11 -2.75
N ARG A 75 -3.33 -11.81 -1.53
CA ARG A 75 -4.62 -12.28 -1.02
C ARG A 75 -5.77 -11.32 -1.34
N ILE A 76 -5.47 -10.15 -1.87
CA ILE A 76 -6.47 -9.15 -2.25
C ILE A 76 -7.24 -9.62 -3.49
N LYS A 77 -8.57 -9.63 -3.38
CA LYS A 77 -9.52 -10.10 -4.39
C LYS A 77 -10.67 -9.13 -4.64
N SER A 78 -10.78 -8.06 -3.86
CA SER A 78 -11.73 -6.98 -4.06
C SER A 78 -11.16 -5.66 -3.52
N ILE A 79 -11.78 -4.55 -3.91
CA ILE A 79 -11.43 -3.21 -3.43
C ILE A 79 -12.68 -2.62 -2.77
N LYS A 80 -12.55 -2.16 -1.52
CA LYS A 80 -13.62 -1.44 -0.83
C LYS A 80 -13.63 0.00 -1.30
N ASP A 81 -14.81 0.52 -1.65
CA ASP A 81 -14.96 1.91 -2.11
C ASP A 81 -13.93 2.27 -3.19
N GLU A 82 -13.89 1.48 -4.27
CA GLU A 82 -12.83 1.47 -5.30
C GLU A 82 -12.35 2.87 -5.70
N LYS A 83 -13.28 3.78 -6.02
CA LYS A 83 -12.95 5.16 -6.41
C LYS A 83 -12.13 5.89 -5.34
N VAL A 84 -12.45 5.71 -4.07
CA VAL A 84 -11.76 6.37 -2.95
C VAL A 84 -10.37 5.77 -2.77
N VAL A 85 -10.25 4.44 -2.75
CA VAL A 85 -8.97 3.74 -2.63
C VAL A 85 -8.04 4.07 -3.79
N LEU A 86 -8.55 4.04 -5.02
CA LEU A 86 -7.75 4.36 -6.20
C LEU A 86 -7.32 5.83 -6.21
N ASN A 87 -8.19 6.78 -5.86
CA ASN A 87 -7.80 8.19 -5.78
C ASN A 87 -6.68 8.41 -4.76
N MET A 88 -6.72 7.73 -3.61
CA MET A 88 -5.65 7.80 -2.62
C MET A 88 -4.36 7.19 -3.18
N LEU A 89 -4.41 5.99 -3.78
CA LEU A 89 -3.22 5.38 -4.40
C LEU A 89 -2.63 6.30 -5.49
N PHE A 90 -3.45 6.90 -6.35
CA PHE A 90 -2.96 7.83 -7.37
C PHE A 90 -2.32 9.08 -6.77
N SER A 91 -2.81 9.57 -5.62
CA SER A 91 -2.17 10.67 -4.89
C SER A 91 -0.78 10.28 -4.36
N TYR A 92 -0.60 9.03 -3.90
CA TYR A 92 0.68 8.54 -3.40
C TYR A 92 1.73 8.33 -4.48
N LEU A 93 1.32 8.14 -5.74
CA LEU A 93 2.26 8.17 -6.87
C LEU A 93 2.93 9.54 -7.04
N LYS A 94 2.36 10.63 -6.50
CA LYS A 94 2.97 11.97 -6.48
C LYS A 94 3.73 12.28 -5.18
N SER A 95 3.87 11.32 -4.27
CA SER A 95 4.58 11.50 -3.00
C SER A 95 6.03 11.94 -3.23
N LYS A 96 6.61 12.72 -2.32
CA LYS A 96 8.06 13.04 -2.35
C LYS A 96 8.94 11.82 -2.06
N SER A 97 8.42 10.83 -1.33
CA SER A 97 9.14 9.61 -0.97
C SER A 97 9.14 8.59 -2.12
N MET A 98 10.33 8.25 -2.64
CA MET A 98 10.51 7.21 -3.66
C MET A 98 9.95 5.86 -3.22
N ASN A 99 10.14 5.50 -1.95
CA ASN A 99 9.64 4.24 -1.40
C ASN A 99 8.11 4.17 -1.44
N VAL A 100 7.44 5.26 -1.03
CA VAL A 100 5.96 5.36 -1.07
C VAL A 100 5.47 5.19 -2.50
N ARG A 101 6.11 5.87 -3.45
CA ARG A 101 5.78 5.76 -4.88
C ARG A 101 5.97 4.35 -5.40
N TYR A 102 7.09 3.70 -5.06
CA TYR A 102 7.41 2.34 -5.49
C TYR A 102 6.41 1.29 -4.98
N VAL A 103 6.05 1.30 -3.70
CA VAL A 103 5.04 0.38 -3.16
C VAL A 103 3.66 0.66 -3.75
N THR A 104 3.31 1.93 -3.90
CA THR A 104 2.04 2.32 -4.54
C THR A 104 1.94 1.76 -5.96
N ALA A 105 3.00 1.91 -6.76
CA ALA A 105 3.05 1.33 -8.11
C ALA A 105 2.93 -0.20 -8.09
N LYS A 106 3.56 -0.88 -7.13
CA LYS A 106 3.41 -2.33 -6.96
C LYS A 106 1.99 -2.75 -6.59
N ILE A 107 1.32 -2.00 -5.71
CA ILE A 107 -0.09 -2.25 -5.37
C ILE A 107 -0.95 -2.15 -6.63
N LEU A 108 -0.83 -1.05 -7.37
CA LEU A 108 -1.60 -0.84 -8.61
C LEU A 108 -1.32 -1.91 -9.67
N LEU A 109 -0.05 -2.30 -9.84
CA LEU A 109 0.33 -3.38 -10.76
C LEU A 109 -0.28 -4.71 -10.32
N HIS A 110 -0.29 -5.01 -9.02
CA HIS A 110 -0.94 -6.21 -8.50
C HIS A 110 -2.45 -6.19 -8.78
N LEU A 111 -3.12 -5.09 -8.47
CA LEU A 111 -4.56 -4.93 -8.72
C LEU A 111 -4.89 -5.13 -10.20
N SER A 112 -4.06 -4.59 -11.10
CA SER A 112 -4.21 -4.78 -12.54
C SER A 112 -4.00 -6.24 -12.97
N LYS A 113 -2.93 -6.90 -12.49
CA LYS A 113 -2.66 -8.31 -12.78
C LYS A 113 -3.76 -9.24 -12.25
N SER A 114 -4.37 -8.89 -11.13
CA SER A 114 -5.50 -9.59 -10.54
C SER A 114 -6.85 -9.23 -11.19
N SER A 115 -6.84 -8.45 -12.28
CA SER A 115 -8.04 -7.98 -13.01
C SER A 115 -9.03 -7.18 -12.14
N LEU A 116 -8.57 -6.59 -11.03
CA LEU A 116 -9.37 -5.74 -10.16
C LEU A 116 -9.47 -4.31 -10.67
N ILE A 117 -8.51 -3.89 -11.49
CA ILE A 117 -8.55 -2.64 -12.25
C ILE A 117 -8.04 -2.86 -13.68
N PRO A 118 -8.54 -2.11 -14.67
CA PRO A 118 -8.05 -2.18 -16.04
C PRO A 118 -6.55 -1.82 -16.17
N SER A 119 -5.77 -2.59 -16.94
CA SER A 119 -4.34 -2.32 -17.15
C SER A 119 -4.09 -1.00 -17.88
N ASN A 120 -4.92 -0.67 -18.86
CA ASN A 120 -4.85 0.59 -19.61
C ASN A 120 -5.00 1.82 -18.70
N GLN A 121 -5.81 1.72 -17.64
CA GLN A 121 -5.96 2.77 -16.65
C GLN A 121 -4.65 3.00 -15.87
N VAL A 122 -4.02 1.91 -15.42
CA VAL A 122 -2.73 1.97 -14.72
C VAL A 122 -1.63 2.52 -15.63
N GLU A 123 -1.54 2.00 -16.86
CA GLU A 123 -0.57 2.46 -17.87
C GLU A 123 -0.72 3.95 -18.17
N THR A 124 -1.95 4.42 -18.42
CA THR A 124 -2.21 5.83 -18.71
C THR A 124 -1.76 6.73 -17.56
N ILE A 125 -2.05 6.34 -16.32
CA ILE A 125 -1.69 7.13 -15.14
C ILE A 125 -0.18 7.16 -14.93
N LEU A 126 0.50 6.00 -15.05
CA LEU A 126 1.95 5.94 -14.94
C LEU A 126 2.63 6.75 -16.06
N ASN A 127 2.13 6.68 -17.30
CA ASN A 127 2.64 7.48 -18.41
C ASN A 127 2.45 8.98 -18.16
N ASN A 128 1.25 9.39 -17.74
CA ASN A 128 0.97 10.79 -17.43
C ASN A 128 1.86 11.32 -16.30
N LEU A 129 2.17 10.49 -15.30
CA LEU A 129 3.09 10.85 -14.22
C LEU A 129 4.52 11.02 -14.71
N MET A 130 5.00 10.15 -15.60
CA MET A 130 6.35 10.26 -16.18
C MET A 130 6.52 11.50 -17.07
N LEU A 131 5.41 12.04 -17.59
CA LEU A 131 5.36 13.25 -18.42
C LEU A 131 4.98 14.52 -17.64
N ASP A 132 4.62 14.39 -16.36
CA ASP A 132 4.22 15.51 -15.50
C ASP A 132 5.49 16.18 -14.95
N SER A 133 5.78 17.40 -15.42
CA SER A 133 6.96 18.18 -15.02
C SER A 133 6.96 18.63 -13.56
N SER A 134 5.81 18.52 -12.87
CA SER A 134 5.70 18.70 -11.42
C SER A 134 5.90 17.39 -10.65
N SER A 135 5.92 16.26 -11.35
CA SER A 135 6.34 14.99 -10.79
C SER A 135 7.83 15.07 -10.47
N ASN A 136 8.27 14.33 -9.45
CA ASN A 136 9.70 14.25 -9.12
C ASN A 136 10.41 13.35 -10.15
N GLU A 137 10.45 13.74 -11.43
CA GLU A 137 11.04 13.01 -12.56
C GLU A 137 12.46 12.49 -12.25
N SER A 138 13.24 13.29 -11.52
CA SER A 138 14.60 12.95 -11.06
C SER A 138 14.70 11.76 -10.11
N LEU A 139 13.58 11.30 -9.53
CA LEU A 139 13.52 10.16 -8.61
C LEU A 139 12.86 8.91 -9.24
N TRP A 140 12.40 9.01 -10.48
CA TRP A 140 11.92 7.87 -11.27
C TRP A 140 12.97 7.36 -12.26
N LEU A 141 13.86 8.27 -12.67
CA LEU A 141 15.04 7.94 -13.44
C LEU A 141 16.11 7.39 -12.48
N ILE A 142 16.32 6.07 -12.51
CA ILE A 142 17.63 5.53 -12.18
C ILE A 142 18.55 6.16 -13.23
N LYS A 143 19.46 7.04 -12.84
CA LYS A 143 20.54 7.42 -13.74
C LYS A 143 21.24 6.11 -14.07
N ASP A 144 21.15 5.65 -15.31
CA ASP A 144 22.08 4.67 -15.85
C ASP A 144 23.47 5.29 -15.72
N GLN A 145 24.15 5.00 -14.61
CA GLN A 145 25.58 5.22 -14.47
C GLN A 145 26.29 4.03 -15.12
N ASP A 146 26.03 3.81 -16.41
CA ASP A 146 26.86 2.92 -17.22
C ASP A 146 27.43 3.72 -18.39
N ASN A 147 28.65 4.20 -18.14
CA ASN A 147 29.71 4.51 -19.10
C ASN A 147 29.43 5.57 -20.17
N VAL A 148 29.44 6.83 -19.75
CA VAL A 148 30.23 7.83 -20.48
C VAL A 148 31.53 8.00 -19.71
N GLN A 149 32.45 7.05 -19.89
CA GLN A 149 33.86 7.38 -19.71
C GLN A 149 34.28 8.15 -20.96
N THR A 150 34.43 9.46 -20.76
CA THR A 150 35.31 10.34 -21.51
C THR A 150 36.71 9.76 -21.60
N GLU A 151 37.16 9.45 -22.81
CA GLU A 151 38.30 10.08 -23.52
C GLU A 151 38.46 9.47 -24.92
#